data_AF-A0A9X3IZD4-F1
#
_entry.id   AF-A0A9X3IZD4-F1
#
_cell.length_a   1.000
_cell.length_b   1.000
_cell.length_c   1.000
_cell.angle_alpha   90.00
_cell.angle_beta   90.00
_cell.angle_gamma   90.00
#
_symmetry.space_group_name_H-M   'P 1'
#
loop_
_entity.id
_entity.type
_entity.pdbx_description
1 polymer ?
#
loop_
_entity_poly.entity_id
_entity_poly.type
_entity_poly.pdbx_seq_one_letter_code
_entity_poly.pdbx_strand_id
1 'polypeptide(L)'
;MLRALVVVVLAAVAAAPACKGSESALPAGEVGGGEPTRVPLVPKDHALYARFEGTSFDNGCSDDSACNKGGCSDEVCAAGDSPPGTCDVPEVQIPSAANCGCVSGECVWYSDGSLTLAAAGEKPTPAEQPGPRCGDVTCAAGETCIEYYGIAGPRGPKFETCGIPCPNGKCADGKKCITIADGPGPVCQ
;
A
#
# COMPACT_ATOMS: atom_id res chain seq x y z
N MET A 1 38.93 54.08 -56.88
CA MET A 1 37.64 54.59 -57.40
C MET A 1 36.53 53.98 -56.57
N LEU A 2 35.86 54.85 -55.82
CA LEU A 2 34.83 54.56 -54.81
C LEU A 2 33.48 54.29 -55.51
N ARG A 3 32.83 53.16 -55.23
CA ARG A 3 31.39 52.91 -55.52
C ARG A 3 30.84 52.09 -54.36
N ALA A 4 30.23 52.74 -53.36
CA ALA A 4 28.80 53.03 -53.24
C ALA A 4 27.98 51.71 -53.10
N LEU A 5 27.79 51.19 -51.88
CA LEU A 5 26.64 51.38 -50.98
C LEU A 5 25.28 51.02 -51.61
N VAL A 6 24.74 49.85 -51.27
CA VAL A 6 23.35 49.69 -50.79
C VAL A 6 23.33 48.55 -49.78
N VAL A 7 23.10 48.91 -48.51
CA VAL A 7 22.81 48.01 -47.40
C VAL A 7 21.29 47.82 -47.38
N VAL A 8 20.81 46.59 -47.60
CA VAL A 8 19.40 46.23 -47.37
C VAL A 8 19.33 45.50 -46.03
N VAL A 9 19.01 46.24 -44.97
CA VAL A 9 18.61 45.66 -43.68
C VAL A 9 17.15 45.23 -43.82
N LEU A 10 16.92 43.93 -43.99
CA LEU A 10 15.61 43.31 -43.77
C LEU A 10 15.48 43.02 -42.26
N ALA A 11 14.90 43.96 -41.53
CA ALA A 11 14.44 43.73 -40.17
C ALA A 11 13.15 42.90 -40.23
N ALA A 12 13.27 41.58 -40.06
CA ALA A 12 12.13 40.71 -39.80
C ALA A 12 11.70 40.90 -38.33
N VAL A 13 10.72 41.78 -38.11
CA VAL A 13 10.02 41.90 -36.84
C VAL A 13 9.07 40.70 -36.75
N ALA A 14 9.53 39.62 -36.12
CA ALA A 14 8.63 38.56 -35.67
C ALA A 14 7.83 39.10 -34.48
N ALA A 15 6.55 39.37 -34.73
CA ALA A 15 5.60 39.77 -33.72
C ALA A 15 5.48 38.67 -32.66
N ALA A 16 5.90 38.97 -31.44
CA ALA A 16 5.51 38.20 -30.27
C ALA A 16 3.98 38.28 -30.11
N PRO A 17 3.27 37.16 -29.87
CA PRO A 17 1.88 37.25 -29.44
C PRO A 17 1.88 37.91 -28.06
N ALA A 18 1.21 39.05 -27.97
CA ALA A 18 0.88 39.67 -26.71
C ALA A 18 0.07 38.69 -25.87
N CYS A 19 0.66 38.17 -24.78
CA CYS A 19 -0.08 37.55 -23.71
C CYS A 19 -0.99 38.61 -23.09
N LYS A 20 -2.22 38.72 -23.61
CA LYS A 20 -3.32 39.38 -22.91
C LYS A 20 -3.50 38.66 -21.58
N GLY A 21 -3.18 39.35 -20.49
CA GLY A 21 -3.69 39.00 -19.18
C GLY A 21 -5.21 38.99 -19.24
N SER A 22 -5.79 37.80 -19.17
CA SER A 22 -7.17 37.64 -18.75
C SER A 22 -7.14 37.46 -17.24
N GLU A 23 -7.33 38.56 -16.53
CA GLU A 23 -7.99 38.55 -15.23
C GLU A 23 -9.41 38.02 -15.45
N SER A 24 -9.56 36.70 -15.47
CA SER A 24 -10.84 36.06 -15.24
C SER A 24 -10.98 35.89 -13.74
N ALA A 25 -11.78 36.78 -13.15
CA ALA A 25 -12.28 36.62 -11.79
C ALA A 25 -12.86 35.20 -11.64
N LEU A 26 -12.28 34.43 -10.72
CA LEU A 26 -12.83 33.16 -10.27
C LEU A 26 -14.16 33.45 -9.56
N PRO A 27 -15.31 32.88 -9.99
CA PRO A 27 -16.37 32.65 -9.03
C PRO A 27 -15.86 31.58 -8.06
N ALA A 28 -15.85 31.93 -6.77
CA ALA A 28 -15.75 30.97 -5.68
C ALA A 28 -16.99 30.06 -5.74
N GLY A 29 -16.87 28.99 -6.51
CA GLY A 29 -17.72 27.81 -6.41
C GLY A 29 -16.96 26.78 -5.58
N GLU A 30 -17.23 26.74 -4.28
CA GLU A 30 -16.99 25.54 -3.47
C GLU A 30 -17.80 24.39 -4.09
N VAL A 31 -17.18 23.66 -4.99
CA VAL A 31 -17.60 22.30 -5.33
C VAL A 31 -16.82 21.40 -4.38
N GLY A 32 -17.43 21.11 -3.24
CA GLY A 32 -17.04 19.99 -2.38
C GLY A 32 -17.32 18.68 -3.11
N GLY A 33 -16.53 18.39 -4.14
CA GLY A 33 -16.34 17.03 -4.65
C GLY A 33 -15.04 16.56 -4.05
N GLY A 34 -15.11 15.76 -2.98
CA GLY A 34 -13.92 15.14 -2.41
C GLY A 34 -13.21 14.37 -3.52
N GLU A 35 -12.07 14.88 -3.96
CA GLU A 35 -11.20 14.19 -4.89
C GLU A 35 -10.97 12.80 -4.32
N PRO A 36 -11.15 11.70 -5.09
CA PRO A 36 -10.95 10.37 -4.55
C PRO A 36 -9.54 10.33 -3.98
N THR A 37 -9.41 10.04 -2.69
CA THR A 37 -8.12 10.04 -1.99
C THR A 37 -7.18 9.07 -2.70
N ARG A 38 -6.24 9.58 -3.50
CA ARG A 38 -5.23 8.78 -4.17
C ARG A 38 -4.07 8.60 -3.22
N VAL A 39 -4.00 7.44 -2.58
CA VAL A 39 -2.93 7.12 -1.65
C VAL A 39 -1.88 6.29 -2.40
N PRO A 40 -0.60 6.71 -2.44
CA PRO A 40 0.48 5.90 -2.99
C PRO A 40 0.52 4.52 -2.32
N LEU A 41 0.53 3.47 -3.14
CA LEU A 41 0.38 2.10 -2.68
C LEU A 41 1.69 1.52 -2.16
N VAL A 42 2.81 1.82 -2.84
CA VAL A 42 4.12 1.26 -2.51
C VAL A 42 4.88 2.26 -1.63
N PRO A 43 5.20 1.91 -0.36
CA PRO A 43 6.00 2.76 0.50
C PRO A 43 7.39 3.02 -0.11
N LYS A 44 7.93 4.24 0.08
CA LYS A 44 9.25 4.64 -0.48
C LYS A 44 10.42 3.80 0.05
N ASP A 45 10.26 3.20 1.23
CA ASP A 45 11.22 2.31 1.88
C ASP A 45 11.03 0.82 1.49
N HIS A 46 10.05 0.50 0.66
CA HIS A 46 9.85 -0.86 0.15
C HIS A 46 11.05 -1.29 -0.72
N ALA A 47 11.60 -2.49 -0.51
CA ALA A 47 12.78 -2.96 -1.24
C ALA A 47 12.58 -3.05 -2.76
N LEU A 48 11.33 -3.21 -3.22
CA LEU A 48 10.96 -3.21 -4.63
C LEU A 48 10.38 -1.88 -5.12
N TYR A 49 10.47 -0.79 -4.34
CA TYR A 49 9.92 0.52 -4.69
C TYR A 49 10.39 0.99 -6.07
N ALA A 50 11.72 1.02 -6.28
CA ALA A 50 12.31 1.43 -7.55
C ALA A 50 11.86 0.57 -8.75
N ARG A 51 11.54 -0.71 -8.49
CA ARG A 51 11.05 -1.63 -9.51
C ARG A 51 9.61 -1.33 -9.89
N PHE A 52 8.72 -1.18 -8.90
CA PHE A 52 7.29 -0.97 -9.17
C PHE A 52 6.97 0.45 -9.65
N GLU A 53 7.66 1.46 -9.12
CA GLU A 53 7.41 2.87 -9.46
C GLU A 53 8.33 3.38 -10.58
N GLY A 54 9.07 2.49 -11.23
CA GLY A 54 9.84 2.81 -12.44
C GLY A 54 10.86 3.95 -12.25
N THR A 55 11.44 4.13 -11.07
CA THR A 55 12.25 5.32 -10.72
C THR A 55 13.55 5.45 -11.53
N SER A 56 13.88 4.46 -12.34
CA SER A 56 15.02 4.49 -13.29
C SER A 56 14.66 5.10 -14.64
N PHE A 57 13.40 5.47 -14.86
CA PHE A 57 12.88 6.05 -16.10
C PHE A 57 12.44 7.50 -15.89
N ASP A 58 12.11 8.19 -16.98
CA ASP A 58 11.36 9.44 -16.89
C ASP A 58 9.96 9.11 -16.36
N ASN A 59 9.64 9.62 -15.18
CA ASN A 59 8.42 9.26 -14.45
C ASN A 59 7.46 10.44 -14.28
N GLY A 60 7.73 11.56 -14.94
CA GLY A 60 6.89 12.75 -14.88
C GLY A 60 5.58 12.57 -15.64
N CYS A 61 4.49 13.11 -15.08
CA CYS A 61 3.17 13.06 -15.71
C CYS A 61 2.38 14.36 -15.49
N SER A 62 1.46 14.64 -16.42
CA SER A 62 0.44 15.68 -16.29
C SER A 62 -0.91 15.14 -15.83
N ASP A 63 -1.21 13.90 -16.18
CA ASP A 63 -2.49 13.23 -15.96
C ASP A 63 -2.33 11.70 -16.07
N ASP A 64 -3.38 10.96 -15.74
CA ASP A 64 -3.33 9.49 -15.68
C ASP A 64 -3.03 8.83 -17.02
N SER A 65 -3.38 9.48 -18.14
CA SER A 65 -3.14 8.90 -19.47
C SER A 65 -1.67 8.90 -19.86
N ALA A 66 -0.84 9.72 -19.18
CA ALA A 66 0.61 9.70 -19.33
C ALA A 66 1.26 8.49 -18.62
N CYS A 67 0.53 7.80 -17.74
CA CYS A 67 1.05 6.70 -16.92
C CYS A 67 0.60 5.35 -17.46
N ASN A 68 1.56 4.48 -17.73
CA ASN A 68 1.31 3.17 -18.31
C ASN A 68 1.82 2.06 -17.39
N LYS A 69 1.07 0.96 -17.39
CA LYS A 69 1.52 -0.31 -16.82
C LYS A 69 2.46 -0.98 -17.82
N GLY A 70 3.55 -1.52 -17.33
CA GLY A 70 4.51 -2.27 -18.14
C GLY A 70 5.33 -3.23 -17.29
N GLY A 71 6.43 -3.74 -17.86
CA GLY A 71 7.13 -4.90 -17.33
C GLY A 71 6.53 -6.22 -17.79
N CYS A 72 7.14 -7.32 -17.35
CA CYS A 72 6.79 -8.66 -17.83
C CYS A 72 5.46 -9.17 -17.25
N SER A 73 4.96 -8.51 -16.21
CA SER A 73 3.71 -8.84 -15.51
C SER A 73 2.88 -7.60 -15.19
N ASP A 74 3.02 -6.54 -15.99
CA ASP A 74 2.35 -5.24 -15.79
C ASP A 74 2.60 -4.63 -14.41
N GLU A 75 3.75 -4.93 -13.81
CA GLU A 75 4.09 -4.55 -12.44
C GLU A 75 4.74 -3.17 -12.29
N VAL A 76 5.22 -2.59 -13.39
CA VAL A 76 5.88 -1.28 -13.41
C VAL A 76 4.86 -0.21 -13.79
N CYS A 77 4.69 0.81 -12.95
CA CYS A 77 3.96 2.03 -13.29
C CYS A 77 4.97 3.11 -13.61
N ALA A 78 4.99 3.59 -14.86
CA ALA A 78 5.84 4.70 -15.24
C ALA A 78 5.28 5.48 -16.44
N ALA A 79 5.88 6.63 -16.74
CA ALA A 79 5.55 7.37 -17.95
C ALA A 79 6.13 6.71 -19.22
N GLY A 80 5.48 6.95 -20.36
CA GLY A 80 5.90 6.47 -21.67
C GLY A 80 5.26 5.14 -22.11
N ASP A 81 5.46 4.79 -23.38
CA ASP A 81 4.85 3.61 -24.00
C ASP A 81 5.55 2.32 -23.54
N SER A 82 4.89 1.56 -22.66
CA SER A 82 5.35 0.26 -22.13
C SER A 82 6.71 0.30 -21.43
N PRO A 83 6.77 0.76 -20.15
CA PRO A 83 8.01 0.79 -19.41
C PRO A 83 8.65 -0.61 -19.31
N PRO A 84 9.97 -0.73 -19.55
CA PRO A 84 10.63 -2.03 -19.55
C PRO A 84 10.72 -2.58 -18.12
N GLY A 85 10.65 -3.89 -18.00
CA GLY A 85 10.80 -4.59 -16.73
C GLY A 85 11.55 -5.91 -16.89
N THR A 86 11.85 -6.54 -15.75
CA THR A 86 12.49 -7.86 -15.69
C THR A 86 11.42 -8.95 -15.68
N CYS A 87 11.69 -10.13 -16.25
CA CYS A 87 10.78 -11.28 -16.19
C CYS A 87 10.94 -12.14 -14.92
N ASP A 88 11.71 -11.68 -13.93
CA ASP A 88 11.78 -12.31 -12.61
C ASP A 88 10.48 -12.05 -11.85
N VAL A 89 9.77 -13.09 -11.42
CA VAL A 89 8.51 -12.93 -10.67
C VAL A 89 8.83 -12.60 -9.21
N PRO A 90 8.56 -11.39 -8.72
CA PRO A 90 8.77 -11.05 -7.32
C PRO A 90 7.77 -11.81 -6.43
N GLU A 91 8.18 -12.15 -5.21
CA GLU A 91 7.29 -12.77 -4.21
C GLU A 91 6.11 -11.87 -3.84
N VAL A 92 6.33 -10.55 -3.87
CA VAL A 92 5.30 -9.53 -3.66
C VAL A 92 4.82 -9.05 -5.01
N GLN A 93 3.50 -9.05 -5.23
CA GLN A 93 2.87 -8.58 -6.45
C GLN A 93 2.00 -7.36 -6.16
N ILE A 94 1.86 -6.47 -7.14
CA ILE A 94 0.90 -5.37 -7.08
C ILE A 94 -0.52 -5.96 -7.11
N PRO A 95 -1.38 -5.66 -6.13
CA PRO A 95 -2.78 -6.06 -6.14
C PRO A 95 -3.49 -5.62 -7.42
N SER A 96 -4.31 -6.48 -8.01
CA SER A 96 -5.06 -6.17 -9.24
C SER A 96 -6.05 -5.01 -9.10
N ALA A 97 -6.45 -4.68 -7.87
CA ALA A 97 -7.30 -3.54 -7.54
C ALA A 97 -6.53 -2.20 -7.49
N ALA A 98 -5.20 -2.22 -7.57
CA ALA A 98 -4.39 -1.01 -7.65
C ALA A 98 -4.45 -0.36 -9.03
N ASN A 99 -4.29 0.96 -9.04
CA ASN A 99 -4.30 1.77 -10.25
C ASN A 99 -2.91 2.37 -10.46
N CYS A 100 -2.50 2.48 -11.73
CA CYS A 100 -1.32 3.23 -12.13
C CYS A 100 -1.82 4.56 -12.69
N GLY A 101 -1.31 5.69 -12.18
CA GLY A 101 -1.75 7.01 -12.61
C GLY A 101 -0.92 8.12 -12.00
N CYS A 102 -1.28 9.35 -12.34
CA CYS A 102 -0.51 10.52 -11.99
C CYS A 102 -0.90 11.01 -10.61
N VAL A 103 0.06 10.99 -9.68
CA VAL A 103 -0.11 11.51 -8.32
C VAL A 103 1.04 12.46 -8.03
N SER A 104 0.71 13.73 -7.77
CA SER A 104 1.70 14.78 -7.51
C SER A 104 2.75 14.96 -8.63
N GLY A 105 2.38 14.69 -9.88
CA GLY A 105 3.25 14.85 -11.05
C GLY A 105 4.17 13.66 -11.33
N GLU A 106 4.03 12.56 -10.59
CA GLU A 106 4.76 11.31 -10.81
C GLU A 106 3.78 10.17 -11.11
N CYS A 107 4.13 9.28 -12.04
CA CYS A 107 3.38 8.05 -12.24
C CYS A 107 3.64 7.11 -11.07
N VAL A 108 2.58 6.77 -10.33
CA VAL A 108 2.69 5.88 -9.17
C VAL A 108 1.57 4.87 -9.15
N TRP A 109 1.83 3.74 -8.50
CA TRP A 109 0.77 2.87 -8.03
C TRP A 109 0.00 3.55 -6.89
N TYR A 110 -1.32 3.59 -7.00
CA TYR A 110 -2.19 4.17 -5.97
C TYR A 110 -3.46 3.34 -5.73
N SER A 111 -4.06 3.58 -4.57
CA SER A 111 -5.37 3.05 -4.17
C SER A 111 -6.22 4.17 -3.52
N ASP A 112 -7.41 3.81 -3.06
CA ASP A 112 -8.28 4.67 -2.24
C ASP A 112 -7.85 4.70 -0.75
N GLY A 113 -6.71 4.11 -0.40
CA GLY A 113 -6.22 3.94 0.96
C GLY A 113 -6.66 2.63 1.63
N SER A 114 -7.49 1.81 0.98
CA SER A 114 -7.85 0.47 1.47
C SER A 114 -6.71 -0.56 1.29
N LEU A 115 -5.71 -0.24 0.47
CA LEU A 115 -4.58 -1.10 0.16
C LEU A 115 -3.26 -0.38 0.47
N THR A 116 -2.33 -1.12 1.07
CA THR A 116 -0.92 -0.76 1.19
C THR A 116 -0.08 -1.99 0.90
N LEU A 117 1.03 -1.83 0.16
CA LEU A 117 2.04 -2.89 0.10
C LEU A 117 2.81 -2.85 1.43
N ALA A 118 2.76 -3.94 2.20
CA ALA A 118 3.55 -4.06 3.42
C ALA A 118 5.04 -3.80 3.10
N ALA A 119 5.76 -3.08 3.97
CA ALA A 119 7.17 -2.79 3.74
C ALA A 119 7.94 -4.11 3.55
N ALA A 120 8.90 -4.13 2.63
CA ALA A 120 9.63 -5.34 2.31
C ALA A 120 10.34 -5.88 3.57
N GLY A 121 9.89 -7.05 4.04
CA GLY A 121 10.38 -7.67 5.28
C GLY A 121 9.31 -7.87 6.34
N GLU A 122 8.16 -7.19 6.24
CA GLU A 122 6.97 -7.59 6.99
C GLU A 122 6.36 -8.78 6.26
N LYS A 123 6.61 -9.99 6.78
CA LYS A 123 5.75 -11.14 6.46
C LYS A 123 4.31 -10.65 6.64
N PRO A 124 3.39 -10.88 5.67
CA PRO A 124 1.99 -10.60 5.89
C PRO A 124 1.61 -11.33 7.18
N THR A 125 1.39 -10.55 8.25
CA THR A 125 0.85 -11.10 9.48
C THR A 125 -0.52 -11.59 9.06
N PRO A 126 -0.80 -12.91 9.10
CA PRO A 126 -2.10 -13.40 8.73
C PRO A 126 -3.13 -12.55 9.47
N ALA A 127 -4.11 -12.01 8.74
CA ALA A 127 -5.17 -11.23 9.37
C ALA A 127 -5.67 -12.03 10.57
N GLU A 128 -5.42 -11.49 11.76
CA GLU A 128 -5.57 -12.10 13.08
C GLU A 128 -7.08 -12.35 13.28
N GLN A 129 -7.61 -13.43 12.69
CA GLN A 129 -9.03 -13.75 12.77
C GLN A 129 -9.34 -14.07 14.24
N PRO A 130 -10.32 -13.37 14.87
CA PRO A 130 -10.66 -13.64 16.25
C PRO A 130 -10.96 -15.13 16.44
N GLY A 131 -10.49 -15.67 17.56
CA GLY A 131 -10.66 -17.06 17.92
C GLY A 131 -12.13 -17.43 18.17
N PRO A 132 -12.40 -18.69 18.54
CA PRO A 132 -13.76 -19.12 18.86
C PRO A 132 -14.33 -18.36 20.05
N ARG A 133 -15.66 -18.39 20.20
CA ARG A 133 -16.31 -17.95 21.45
C ARG A 133 -16.00 -18.94 22.57
N CYS A 134 -15.82 -18.41 23.78
CA CYS A 134 -15.57 -19.15 25.00
C CYS A 134 -16.39 -18.51 26.12
N GLY A 135 -17.52 -19.12 26.45
CA GLY A 135 -18.56 -18.50 27.27
C GLY A 135 -19.00 -17.16 26.69
N ASP A 136 -18.91 -16.12 27.52
CA ASP A 136 -19.30 -14.77 27.17
C ASP A 136 -18.22 -13.98 26.40
N VAL A 137 -17.00 -14.51 26.27
CA VAL A 137 -15.88 -13.85 25.60
C VAL A 137 -15.59 -14.47 24.22
N THR A 138 -14.92 -13.72 23.35
CA THR A 138 -14.34 -14.23 22.10
C THR A 138 -12.83 -14.28 22.29
N CYS A 139 -12.20 -15.42 22.03
CA CYS A 139 -10.77 -15.57 22.24
C CYS A 139 -9.94 -14.75 21.24
N ALA A 140 -8.69 -14.45 21.59
CA ALA A 140 -7.78 -13.82 20.65
C ALA A 140 -7.49 -14.77 19.47
N ALA A 141 -6.93 -14.26 18.37
CA ALA A 141 -6.59 -15.13 17.27
C ALA A 141 -5.54 -16.17 17.68
N GLY A 142 -5.64 -17.36 17.08
CA GLY A 142 -4.79 -18.50 17.42
C GLY A 142 -5.08 -19.14 18.78
N GLU A 143 -5.88 -18.52 19.64
CA GLU A 143 -6.37 -19.14 20.87
C GLU A 143 -7.54 -20.07 20.60
N THR A 144 -7.74 -21.02 21.50
CA THR A 144 -8.87 -21.94 21.51
C THR A 144 -9.67 -21.76 22.80
N CYS A 145 -10.96 -22.08 22.76
CA CYS A 145 -11.73 -22.20 24.00
C CYS A 145 -11.39 -23.53 24.66
N ILE A 146 -10.74 -23.46 25.83
CA ILE A 146 -10.36 -24.62 26.60
C ILE A 146 -11.40 -24.82 27.69
N GLU A 147 -12.06 -25.96 27.62
CA GLU A 147 -13.09 -26.37 28.57
C GLU A 147 -12.54 -27.39 29.56
N TYR A 148 -12.81 -27.21 30.85
CA TYR A 148 -12.29 -28.11 31.88
C TYR A 148 -13.20 -28.20 33.11
N TYR A 149 -13.01 -29.26 33.90
CA TYR A 149 -13.62 -29.39 35.21
C TYR A 149 -12.60 -29.08 36.28
N GLY A 150 -13.01 -28.35 37.32
CA GLY A 150 -12.18 -28.12 38.49
C GLY A 150 -11.92 -29.40 39.30
N ILE A 151 -11.34 -29.27 40.49
CA ILE A 151 -11.01 -30.40 41.38
C ILE A 151 -12.20 -31.33 41.71
N ALA A 152 -13.43 -30.81 41.64
CA ALA A 152 -14.66 -31.59 41.85
C ALA A 152 -15.04 -32.52 40.66
N GLY A 153 -14.30 -32.44 39.55
CA GLY A 153 -14.55 -33.22 38.34
C GLY A 153 -15.93 -32.94 37.72
N PRO A 154 -16.50 -33.88 36.96
CA PRO A 154 -17.80 -33.71 36.29
C PRO A 154 -19.00 -33.48 37.23
N ARG A 155 -18.82 -33.65 38.55
CA ARG A 155 -19.85 -33.32 39.55
C ARG A 155 -19.87 -31.84 39.92
N GLY A 156 -18.83 -31.09 39.56
CA GLY A 156 -18.71 -29.65 39.78
C GLY A 156 -19.09 -28.82 38.55
N PRO A 157 -18.96 -27.49 38.63
CA PRO A 157 -19.11 -26.62 37.48
C PRO A 157 -18.03 -26.89 36.43
N LYS A 158 -18.41 -26.69 35.16
CA LYS A 158 -17.48 -26.65 34.03
C LYS A 158 -16.96 -25.22 33.89
N PHE A 159 -15.67 -25.08 33.67
CA PHE A 159 -14.99 -23.81 33.46
C PHE A 159 -14.50 -23.71 32.03
N GLU A 160 -14.43 -22.47 31.54
CA GLU A 160 -14.05 -22.15 30.18
C GLU A 160 -13.03 -21.03 30.22
N THR A 161 -11.96 -21.15 29.44
CA THR A 161 -10.93 -20.13 29.33
C THR A 161 -10.37 -20.08 27.93
N CYS A 162 -10.07 -18.88 27.46
CA CYS A 162 -9.29 -18.72 26.24
C CYS A 162 -7.82 -19.06 26.52
N GLY A 163 -7.18 -19.74 25.56
CA GLY A 163 -5.75 -20.00 25.61
C GLY A 163 -5.27 -20.91 24.50
N ILE A 164 -3.96 -21.00 24.38
CA ILE A 164 -3.29 -21.94 23.49
C ILE A 164 -2.80 -23.10 24.36
N PRO A 165 -3.22 -24.35 24.10
CA PRO A 165 -2.67 -25.50 24.80
C PRO A 165 -1.15 -25.51 24.69
N CYS A 166 -0.44 -25.92 25.75
CA CYS A 166 1.02 -26.03 25.74
C CYS A 166 1.44 -27.49 25.42
N PRO A 167 1.53 -27.89 24.13
CA PRO A 167 1.99 -29.22 23.78
C PRO A 167 3.48 -29.37 24.14
N ASN A 168 3.83 -30.44 24.83
CA ASN A 168 5.21 -30.77 25.20
C ASN A 168 5.93 -29.69 26.03
N GLY A 169 5.22 -28.87 26.79
CA GLY A 169 5.84 -27.87 27.66
C GLY A 169 6.42 -26.65 26.94
N LYS A 170 6.03 -26.39 25.67
CA LYS A 170 6.54 -25.28 24.86
C LYS A 170 5.41 -24.38 24.35
N CYS A 171 5.70 -23.08 24.30
CA CYS A 171 4.86 -22.05 23.71
C CYS A 171 5.59 -21.33 22.58
N ALA A 172 4.83 -20.82 21.63
CA ALA A 172 5.35 -19.86 20.66
C ALA A 172 5.66 -18.52 21.34
N ASP A 173 6.66 -17.81 20.80
CA ASP A 173 7.05 -16.42 21.05
C ASP A 173 6.78 -15.83 22.44
N GLY A 174 7.80 -15.80 23.31
CA GLY A 174 7.82 -15.03 24.55
C GLY A 174 6.86 -15.49 25.67
N LYS A 175 5.87 -16.32 25.34
CA LYS A 175 4.89 -16.89 26.26
C LYS A 175 5.49 -18.03 27.08
N LYS A 176 4.92 -18.26 28.26
CA LYS A 176 5.30 -19.36 29.16
C LYS A 176 4.13 -20.31 29.36
N CYS A 177 4.45 -21.58 29.51
CA CYS A 177 3.48 -22.57 29.93
C CYS A 177 3.15 -22.35 31.41
N ILE A 178 1.96 -21.84 31.69
CA ILE A 178 1.45 -21.68 33.05
C ILE A 178 0.37 -22.72 33.32
N THR A 179 0.40 -23.34 34.49
CA THR A 179 -0.67 -24.25 34.92
C THR A 179 -1.80 -23.42 35.50
N ILE A 180 -3.00 -23.57 34.92
CA ILE A 180 -4.21 -23.02 35.51
C ILE A 180 -4.55 -23.84 36.76
N ALA A 181 -4.74 -23.17 37.90
CA ALA A 181 -5.19 -23.82 39.12
C ALA A 181 -6.54 -24.50 38.86
N ASP A 182 -6.65 -25.78 39.22
CA ASP A 182 -7.82 -26.64 38.91
C ASP A 182 -8.10 -26.80 37.40
N GLY A 183 -7.12 -26.47 36.56
CA GLY A 183 -7.22 -26.44 35.10
C GLY A 183 -6.88 -27.75 34.39
N PRO A 184 -7.03 -27.79 33.05
CA PRO A 184 -6.81 -28.98 32.24
C PRO A 184 -5.33 -29.31 32.00
N GLY A 185 -4.41 -28.49 32.53
CA GLY A 185 -2.98 -28.57 32.28
C GLY A 185 -2.37 -27.21 31.96
N PRO A 186 -1.12 -27.17 31.48
CA PRO A 186 -0.46 -25.93 31.13
C PRO A 186 -1.02 -25.30 29.86
N VAL A 187 -1.16 -23.98 29.87
CA VAL A 187 -1.54 -23.14 28.72
C VAL A 187 -0.48 -22.08 28.47
N CYS A 188 -0.36 -21.60 27.25
CA CYS A 188 0.55 -20.53 26.90
C CYS A 188 -0.05 -19.16 27.22
N GLN A 189 0.64 -18.39 28.06
CA GLN A 189 0.36 -16.97 28.32
C GLN A 189 1.62 -16.12 28.23
#